data_AF-A0AAQ4EHE1-F1
#
_entry.id   AF-A0AAQ4EHE1-F1
#
_cell.length_a   1.000
_cell.length_b   1.000
_cell.length_c   1.000
_cell.angle_alpha   90.00
_cell.angle_beta   90.00
_cell.angle_gamma   90.00
#
_symmetry.space_group_name_H-M   'P 1'
#
loop_
_entity.id
_entity.type
_entity.pdbx_description
1 polymer ?
#
loop_
_entity_poly.entity_id
_entity_poly.type
_entity_poly.pdbx_seq_one_letter_code
_entity_poly.pdbx_strand_id
1 'polypeptide(L)'
;MEEKALELELCQAWLALCSAKADSSQHGELLKSALGYLNRALRTNPRCKAGHLILGVWALENDNSRLAKKSLERVIRFHEGGSSWIRSVAVRLLLLHYVENKDSDSLKKLAEMEQLDLQSLNLNEESKAQMISMGVLLMPHD
;
A
#
# COMPACT_ATOMS: atom_id res chain seq x y z
N MET A 1 -3.15 19.52 17.90
CA MET A 1 -4.51 19.15 17.45
C MET A 1 -4.48 18.53 16.07
N GLU A 2 -3.74 19.09 15.12
CA GLU A 2 -3.64 18.59 13.74
C GLU A 2 -3.05 17.17 13.63
N GLU A 3 -2.07 16.81 14.46
CA GLU A 3 -1.48 15.47 14.48
C GLU A 3 -2.50 14.39 14.90
N LYS A 4 -3.27 14.63 15.98
CA LYS A 4 -4.34 13.72 16.40
C LYS A 4 -5.45 13.60 15.35
N ALA A 5 -5.76 14.69 14.65
CA ALA A 5 -6.72 14.67 13.55
C ALA A 5 -6.18 13.85 12.37
N LEU A 6 -4.91 14.00 12.02
CA LEU A 6 -4.25 13.20 10.99
C LEU A 6 -4.29 11.71 11.33
N GLU A 7 -3.92 11.34 12.56
CA GLU A 7 -3.97 9.95 13.03
C GLU A 7 -5.38 9.37 12.94
N LEU A 8 -6.40 10.12 13.38
CA LEU A 8 -7.79 9.68 13.31
C LEU A 8 -8.23 9.43 11.86
N GLU A 9 -7.92 10.36 10.94
CA GLU A 9 -8.25 10.20 9.52
C GLU A 9 -7.54 8.97 8.91
N LEU A 10 -6.28 8.71 9.28
CA LEU A 10 -5.56 7.51 8.83
C LEU A 10 -6.19 6.23 9.38
N CYS A 11 -6.58 6.21 10.65
CA CYS A 11 -7.28 5.08 11.26
C CYS A 11 -8.64 4.82 10.59
N GLN A 12 -9.42 5.87 10.34
CA GLN A 12 -10.71 5.75 9.66
C GLN A 12 -10.56 5.27 8.22
N ALA A 13 -9.55 5.77 7.49
CA ALA A 13 -9.21 5.28 6.16
C ALA A 13 -8.88 3.78 6.16
N TRP A 14 -8.02 3.35 7.08
CA TRP A 14 -7.61 1.95 7.19
C TRP A 14 -8.77 1.05 7.59
N LEU A 15 -9.57 1.44 8.57
CA LEU A 15 -10.76 0.68 9.00
C LEU A 15 -11.77 0.54 7.86
N ALA A 16 -12.08 1.62 7.14
CA ALA A 16 -12.99 1.55 6.00
C ALA A 16 -12.47 0.62 4.90
N LEU A 17 -11.15 0.62 4.64
CA LEU A 17 -10.53 -0.29 3.69
C LEU A 17 -10.63 -1.75 4.14
N CYS A 18 -10.33 -2.04 5.41
CA CYS A 18 -10.49 -3.37 5.99
C CYS A 18 -11.95 -3.84 5.96
N SER A 19 -12.90 -2.95 6.24
CA SER A 19 -14.33 -3.25 6.14
C SER A 19 -14.75 -3.52 4.70
N ALA A 20 -14.25 -2.75 3.72
CA ALA A 20 -14.53 -2.99 2.30
C ALA A 20 -14.09 -4.39 1.86
N LYS A 21 -13.00 -4.89 2.45
CA LYS A 21 -12.49 -6.25 2.20
C LYS A 21 -13.35 -7.34 2.86
N ALA A 22 -13.98 -7.05 3.99
CA ALA A 22 -14.77 -8.02 4.75
C ALA A 22 -16.24 -8.09 4.31
N ASP A 23 -16.80 -6.99 3.79
CA ASP A 23 -18.20 -6.88 3.38
C ASP A 23 -18.33 -6.47 1.91
N SER A 24 -18.56 -7.46 1.05
CA SER A 24 -18.73 -7.26 -0.40
C SER A 24 -20.00 -6.46 -0.75
N SER A 25 -21.00 -6.41 0.13
CA SER A 25 -22.26 -5.70 -0.13
C SER A 25 -22.11 -4.17 -0.09
N GLN A 26 -21.14 -3.67 0.69
CA GLN A 26 -20.85 -2.24 0.85
C GLN A 26 -19.49 -1.83 0.29
N HIS A 27 -18.81 -2.74 -0.41
CA HIS A 27 -17.43 -2.57 -0.88
C HIS A 27 -17.16 -1.21 -1.54
N GLY A 28 -17.99 -0.81 -2.52
CA GLY A 28 -17.82 0.46 -3.23
C GLY A 28 -18.02 1.71 -2.36
N GLU A 29 -18.92 1.68 -1.40
CA GLU A 29 -19.18 2.79 -0.48
C GLU A 29 -18.05 2.93 0.55
N LEU A 30 -17.55 1.81 1.04
CA LEU A 30 -16.44 1.74 1.97
C LEU A 30 -15.12 2.18 1.29
N LEU A 31 -14.87 1.79 0.04
CA LEU A 31 -13.75 2.31 -0.75
C LEU A 31 -13.84 3.82 -0.97
N LYS A 32 -15.04 4.37 -1.26
CA LYS A 32 -15.24 5.82 -1.38
C LYS A 32 -14.96 6.53 -0.06
N SER A 33 -15.43 5.96 1.04
CA SER A 33 -15.21 6.49 2.39
C SER A 33 -13.73 6.52 2.74
N ALA A 34 -13.02 5.39 2.52
CA ALA A 34 -11.59 5.27 2.72
C ALA A 34 -10.82 6.37 1.95
N LEU A 35 -11.15 6.58 0.67
CA LEU A 35 -10.54 7.64 -0.14
C LEU A 35 -10.84 9.04 0.43
N GLY A 36 -12.04 9.28 0.95
CA GLY A 36 -12.42 10.53 1.60
C GLY A 36 -11.54 10.86 2.82
N TYR A 37 -11.36 9.88 3.71
CA TYR A 37 -10.46 9.98 4.86
C TYR A 37 -9.00 10.22 4.42
N LEU A 38 -8.52 9.45 3.42
CA LEU A 38 -7.16 9.61 2.87
C LEU A 38 -6.91 11.00 2.29
N ASN A 39 -7.88 11.54 1.55
CA ASN A 39 -7.77 12.88 0.98
C ASN A 39 -7.72 13.97 2.06
N ARG A 40 -8.36 13.77 3.22
CA ARG A 40 -8.20 14.70 4.35
C ARG A 40 -6.84 14.53 5.02
N ALA A 41 -6.43 13.30 5.32
CA ALA A 41 -5.11 13.00 5.89
C ALA A 41 -3.95 13.58 5.03
N LEU A 42 -3.98 13.35 3.72
CA LEU A 42 -2.96 13.82 2.79
C LEU A 42 -3.03 15.32 2.49
N ARG A 43 -4.18 15.99 2.73
CA ARG A 43 -4.24 17.46 2.73
C ARG A 43 -3.55 18.04 3.96
N THR A 44 -3.77 17.43 5.13
CA THR A 44 -3.11 17.82 6.39
C THR A 44 -1.60 17.57 6.32
N ASN A 45 -1.19 16.40 5.83
CA ASN A 45 0.22 16.07 5.64
C ASN A 45 0.46 15.36 4.29
N PRO A 46 0.84 16.12 3.23
CA PRO A 46 1.09 15.56 1.90
C PRO A 46 2.27 14.58 1.83
N ARG A 47 3.15 14.54 2.84
CA ARG A 47 4.31 13.63 2.91
C ARG A 47 4.09 12.49 3.90
N CYS A 48 2.87 12.29 4.38
CA CYS A 48 2.55 11.22 5.32
C CYS A 48 2.75 9.83 4.68
N LYS A 49 3.78 9.09 5.11
CA LYS A 49 4.10 7.75 4.59
C LYS A 49 2.96 6.76 4.79
N ALA A 50 2.33 6.76 5.97
CA ALA A 50 1.17 5.90 6.24
C ALA A 50 0.02 6.21 5.28
N GLY A 51 -0.27 7.49 5.04
CA GLY A 51 -1.28 7.91 4.07
C GLY A 51 -0.99 7.44 2.65
N HIS A 52 0.25 7.55 2.17
CA HIS A 52 0.62 7.04 0.84
C HIS A 52 0.66 5.51 0.76
N LEU A 53 1.00 4.82 1.86
CA LEU A 53 0.89 3.36 1.91
C LEU A 53 -0.57 2.92 1.79
N ILE A 54 -1.47 3.48 2.61
CA ILE A 54 -2.89 3.13 2.58
C ILE A 54 -3.51 3.52 1.23
N LEU A 55 -3.14 4.66 0.64
CA LEU A 55 -3.57 5.03 -0.72
C LEU A 55 -3.07 4.03 -1.77
N GLY A 56 -1.85 3.51 -1.60
CA GLY A 56 -1.31 2.44 -2.43
C GLY A 56 -2.18 1.18 -2.38
N VAL A 57 -2.53 0.73 -1.17
CA VAL A 57 -3.41 -0.44 -0.98
C VAL A 57 -4.80 -0.17 -1.53
N TRP A 58 -5.42 0.97 -1.22
CA TRP A 58 -6.71 1.38 -1.78
C TRP A 58 -6.72 1.35 -3.31
N ALA A 59 -5.64 1.82 -3.94
CA ALA A 59 -5.53 1.83 -5.39
C ALA A 59 -5.42 0.41 -5.96
N LEU A 60 -4.78 -0.53 -5.27
CA LEU A 60 -4.77 -1.95 -5.66
C LEU A 60 -6.17 -2.55 -5.56
N GLU A 61 -6.91 -2.29 -4.48
CA GLU A 61 -8.30 -2.75 -4.29
C GLU A 61 -9.27 -2.17 -5.33
N ASN A 62 -8.92 -1.03 -5.94
CA ASN A 62 -9.73 -0.35 -6.94
C ASN A 62 -9.14 -0.52 -8.37
N ASP A 63 -8.33 -1.55 -8.61
CA ASP A 63 -7.69 -1.89 -9.90
C ASP A 63 -6.91 -0.72 -10.55
N ASN A 64 -6.46 0.25 -9.74
CA ASN A 64 -5.72 1.42 -10.19
C ASN A 64 -4.21 1.21 -10.01
N SER A 65 -3.69 0.27 -10.79
CA SER A 65 -2.28 -0.15 -10.79
C SER A 65 -1.29 1.03 -10.90
N ARG A 66 -1.59 2.04 -11.73
CA ARG A 66 -0.76 3.25 -11.89
C ARG A 66 -0.70 4.09 -10.61
N LEU A 67 -1.84 4.31 -9.95
CA LEU A 67 -1.89 5.07 -8.70
C LEU A 67 -1.25 4.30 -7.55
N ALA A 68 -1.44 2.99 -7.50
CA ALA A 68 -0.79 2.11 -6.52
C ALA A 68 0.72 2.27 -6.58
N LYS A 69 1.34 2.04 -7.75
CA LYS A 69 2.79 2.22 -7.98
C LYS A 69 3.27 3.58 -7.50
N LYS A 70 2.64 4.65 -8.00
CA LYS A 70 3.05 6.03 -7.68
C LYS A 70 2.98 6.34 -6.18
N SER A 71 1.95 5.84 -5.50
CA SER A 71 1.75 6.07 -4.06
C SER A 71 2.78 5.30 -3.23
N LEU A 72 3.02 4.03 -3.56
CA LEU A 72 4.02 3.21 -2.88
C LEU A 72 5.46 3.75 -3.09
N GLU A 73 5.81 4.20 -4.30
CA GLU A 73 7.10 4.85 -4.55
C GLU A 73 7.30 6.12 -3.73
N ARG A 74 6.23 6.84 -3.37
CA ARG A 74 6.32 8.01 -2.50
C ARG A 74 6.69 7.62 -1.07
N VAL A 75 6.21 6.47 -0.58
CA VAL A 75 6.56 5.95 0.74
C VAL A 75 8.07 5.78 0.88
N ILE A 76 8.71 5.23 -0.15
CA ILE A 76 10.17 5.00 -0.19
C ILE A 76 10.94 6.33 -0.33
N ARG A 77 10.45 7.25 -1.19
CA ARG A 77 11.11 8.54 -1.47
C ARG A 77 11.12 9.49 -0.29
N PHE A 78 10.15 9.43 0.61
CA PHE A 78 10.14 10.33 1.77
C PHE A 78 11.20 9.87 2.79
N HIS A 79 12.13 10.77 3.11
CA HIS A 79 13.22 10.47 4.03
C HIS A 79 12.83 10.63 5.49
N GLU A 80 11.84 11.47 5.80
CA GLU A 80 11.43 11.79 7.17
C GLU A 80 10.16 11.06 7.61
N GLY A 81 10.14 10.68 8.90
CA GLY A 81 8.98 10.11 9.59
C GLY A 81 8.58 8.70 9.13
N GLY A 82 7.78 8.02 9.95
CA GLY A 82 7.25 6.68 9.67
C GLY A 82 8.16 5.53 10.14
N SER A 83 7.52 4.42 10.50
CA SER A 83 8.17 3.21 10.97
C SER A 83 8.90 2.46 9.85
N SER A 84 9.93 1.69 10.21
CA SER A 84 10.63 0.77 9.30
C SER A 84 9.67 -0.22 8.61
N TRP A 85 8.60 -0.61 9.29
CA TRP A 85 7.59 -1.52 8.75
C TRP A 85 6.82 -0.92 7.56
N ILE A 86 6.47 0.38 7.58
CA ILE A 86 5.74 1.03 6.48
C ILE A 86 6.55 0.97 5.18
N ARG A 87 7.86 1.23 5.28
CA ARG A 87 8.77 1.12 4.12
C ARG A 87 8.84 -0.32 3.63
N SER A 88 9.04 -1.28 4.54
CA SER A 88 9.13 -2.71 4.20
C SER A 88 7.90 -3.22 3.45
N VAL A 89 6.69 -2.86 3.90
CA VAL A 89 5.44 -3.23 3.22
C VAL A 89 5.35 -2.58 1.84
N ALA A 90 5.70 -1.30 1.71
CA ALA A 90 5.68 -0.63 0.41
C ALA A 90 6.66 -1.25 -0.60
N VAL A 91 7.85 -1.63 -0.15
CA VAL A 91 8.85 -2.35 -0.95
C VAL A 91 8.27 -3.70 -1.42
N ARG A 92 7.71 -4.50 -0.52
CA ARG A 92 7.10 -5.80 -0.87
C ARG A 92 5.99 -5.67 -1.91
N LEU A 93 5.10 -4.69 -1.74
CA LEU A 93 4.02 -4.42 -2.72
C LEU A 93 4.56 -3.99 -4.09
N LEU A 94 5.60 -3.16 -4.12
CA LEU A 94 6.22 -2.76 -5.38
C LEU A 94 6.96 -3.92 -6.06
N LEU A 95 7.63 -4.79 -5.31
CA LEU A 95 8.25 -5.99 -5.86
C LEU A 95 7.22 -6.85 -6.59
N LEU A 96 6.10 -7.16 -5.94
CA LEU A 96 5.02 -7.93 -6.55
C LEU A 96 4.46 -7.24 -7.79
N HIS A 97 4.16 -5.95 -7.69
CA HIS A 97 3.68 -5.17 -8.82
C HIS A 97 4.65 -5.21 -10.01
N TYR A 98 5.96 -5.09 -9.80
CA TYR A 98 6.95 -5.14 -10.88
C TYR A 98 7.09 -6.54 -11.47
N VAL A 99 7.01 -7.59 -10.65
CA VAL A 99 7.02 -8.98 -11.13
C VAL A 99 5.79 -9.26 -12.00
N GLU A 100 4.59 -8.91 -11.54
CA GLU A 100 3.34 -9.14 -12.27
C GLU A 100 3.28 -8.37 -13.60
N ASN A 101 3.80 -7.14 -13.61
CA ASN A 101 3.87 -6.33 -14.82
C ASN A 101 5.11 -6.59 -15.70
N LYS A 102 5.98 -7.54 -15.32
CA LYS A 102 7.25 -7.83 -16.02
C LYS A 102 8.16 -6.60 -16.20
N ASP A 103 8.11 -5.66 -15.25
CA ASP A 103 8.90 -4.42 -15.22
C ASP A 103 10.28 -4.70 -14.60
N SER A 104 11.15 -5.38 -15.37
CA SER A 104 12.47 -5.83 -14.91
C SER A 104 13.39 -4.67 -14.52
N ASP A 105 13.26 -3.53 -15.18
CA ASP A 105 14.08 -2.35 -14.92
C ASP A 105 13.75 -1.73 -13.56
N SER A 106 12.46 -1.57 -13.25
CA SER A 106 12.05 -1.03 -11.94
C SER A 106 12.33 -2.03 -10.82
N LEU A 107 12.18 -3.33 -11.09
CA LEU A 107 12.53 -4.39 -10.14
C LEU A 107 14.02 -4.34 -9.77
N LYS A 108 14.91 -4.26 -10.77
CA LYS A 108 16.36 -4.19 -10.54
C LYS A 108 16.75 -2.94 -9.74
N LYS A 109 16.20 -1.78 -10.10
CA LYS A 109 16.44 -0.53 -9.37
C LYS A 109 15.98 -0.60 -7.91
N LEU A 110 14.81 -1.20 -7.66
CA LEU A 110 14.28 -1.36 -6.31
C LEU A 110 15.16 -2.31 -5.48
N ALA A 111 15.61 -3.41 -6.08
CA ALA A 111 16.51 -4.37 -5.44
C ALA A 111 17.86 -3.75 -5.07
N GLU A 112 18.48 -3.00 -5.98
CA GLU A 112 19.74 -2.29 -5.73
C GLU A 112 19.58 -1.25 -4.62
N MET A 113 18.51 -0.44 -4.66
CA MET A 113 18.25 0.60 -3.67
C MET A 113 18.03 0.06 -2.27
N GLU A 114 17.29 -1.04 -2.14
CA GLU A 114 16.98 -1.67 -0.85
C GLU A 114 17.98 -2.77 -0.47
N GLN A 115 19.06 -2.94 -1.25
CA GLN A 115 20.11 -3.96 -1.04
C GLN A 115 19.53 -5.37 -0.89
N LEU A 116 18.49 -5.67 -1.67
CA LEU A 116 17.78 -6.93 -1.62
C LEU A 116 18.51 -7.99 -2.44
N ASP A 117 18.70 -9.16 -1.83
CA ASP A 117 19.07 -10.34 -2.60
C ASP A 117 17.81 -10.95 -3.23
N LEU A 118 17.63 -10.69 -4.52
CA LEU A 118 16.52 -11.23 -5.31
C LEU A 118 16.50 -12.77 -5.33
N GLN A 119 17.62 -13.45 -5.07
CA GLN A 119 17.67 -14.92 -4.96
C GLN A 119 17.12 -15.43 -3.62
N SER A 120 17.24 -14.63 -2.55
CA SER A 120 16.66 -14.91 -1.22
C SER A 120 15.18 -14.54 -1.11
N LEU A 121 14.73 -13.63 -1.97
CA LEU A 121 13.33 -13.23 -2.10
C LEU A 121 12.58 -14.35 -2.83
N ASN A 122 12.20 -15.37 -2.07
CA ASN A 122 11.26 -16.41 -2.48
C ASN A 122 9.88 -15.75 -2.72
N LEU A 123 9.75 -14.97 -3.82
CA LEU A 123 8.54 -14.26 -4.26
C LEU A 123 7.53 -15.26 -4.86
N ASN A 124 7.39 -16.40 -4.18
CA ASN A 124 6.47 -17.48 -4.50
C ASN A 124 5.08 -17.18 -3.89
N GLU A 125 4.13 -18.08 -4.11
CA GLU A 125 2.77 -18.01 -3.57
C GLU A 125 2.73 -17.82 -2.04
N GLU A 126 3.78 -18.21 -1.30
CA GLU A 126 3.88 -18.01 0.15
C GLU A 126 4.01 -16.53 0.52
N SER A 127 4.76 -15.75 -0.26
CA SER A 127 4.87 -14.30 -0.07
C SER A 127 3.55 -13.60 -0.36
N LYS A 128 2.83 -14.03 -1.40
CA LYS A 128 1.46 -13.56 -1.68
C LYS A 128 0.52 -13.92 -0.53
N ALA A 129 0.55 -15.16 -0.06
CA ALA A 129 -0.26 -15.65 1.07
C ALA A 129 0.03 -14.92 2.38
N GLN A 130 1.29 -14.60 2.69
CA GLN A 130 1.64 -13.76 3.85
C GLN A 130 1.06 -12.35 3.72
N MET A 131 1.14 -11.75 2.54
CA MET A 131 0.57 -10.43 2.30
C MET A 131 -0.95 -10.44 2.35
N ILE A 132 -1.59 -11.54 1.94
CA ILE A 132 -3.03 -11.77 2.10
C ILE A 132 -3.40 -11.94 3.58
N SER A 133 -2.64 -12.74 4.33
CA SER A 133 -2.81 -12.96 5.77
C SER A 133 -2.65 -11.67 6.59
N MET A 134 -1.75 -10.78 6.16
CA MET A 134 -1.59 -9.45 6.74
C MET A 134 -2.65 -8.43 6.26
N GLY A 135 -3.61 -8.85 5.43
CA GLY A 135 -4.68 -8.00 4.87
C GLY A 135 -4.21 -7.01 3.80
N VAL A 136 -3.01 -7.18 3.25
CA VAL A 136 -2.35 -6.26 2.31
C VAL A 136 -2.72 -6.57 0.84
N LEU A 137 -2.95 -7.84 0.49
CA LEU A 137 -3.38 -8.28 -0.85
C LEU A 137 -4.63 -9.17 -0.77
N LEU A 138 -5.36 -9.31 -1.88
CA LEU A 138 -6.46 -10.27 -2.04
C LEU A 138 -5.97 -11.59 -2.66
N MET A 139 -6.61 -12.71 -2.34
CA MET A 139 -6.54 -13.92 -3.16
C MET A 139 -7.28 -13.67 -4.49
N PRO A 140 -6.77 -14.16 -5.63
CA PRO A 140 -7.59 -14.21 -6.84
C PRO A 140 -8.84 -15.05 -6.56
N HIS A 141 -10.00 -14.52 -6.93
CA HIS A 141 -11.22 -15.32 -7.01
C HIS A 141 -11.17 -16.09 -8.33
N ASP A 142 -11.17 -17.42 -8.25
CA ASP A 142 -11.38 -18.33 -9.39
C ASP A 142 -12.78 -18.18 -9.98
#